data_AF-A0A6L5G3M7-F1
#
_entry.id   AF-A0A6L5G3M7-F1
#
_cell.length_a   1.000
_cell.length_b   1.000
_cell.length_c   1.000
_cell.angle_alpha   90.00
_cell.angle_beta   90.00
_cell.angle_gamma   90.00
#
_symmetry.space_group_name_H-M   'P 1'
#
loop_
_entity.id
_entity.type
_entity.pdbx_description
1 polymer ?
#
loop_
_entity_poly.entity_id
_entity_poly.type
_entity_poly.pdbx_seq_one_letter_code
_entity_poly.pdbx_strand_id
1 'polypeptide(L)'
;EMGRQELTQRFLASEAKIDSQKIRRGALQEQDWQRLSSAVGRLAEAPIFIDDSPNITLMEMRAKCRRLKAKGGLGMVIVDYLQLMQGPRKTENRQQEVSEISRALKIMARELEVPVLCASQLNRGVEFRADKRPMLGDLRESGALEQDADMVMFIYRDEVYNTDSEARGEAELIIAKHRNGPTGLVRLAFMNQYTKFASIARSHS
;
A
#
# COMPACT_ATOMS: atom_id res chain seq x y z
N GLU A 1 -7.47 7.10 -7.28
CA GLU A 1 -6.73 8.19 -6.61
C GLU A 1 -5.57 8.76 -7.43
N MET A 2 -4.55 7.95 -7.80
CA MET A 2 -3.32 8.44 -8.44
C MET A 2 -3.09 7.87 -9.84
N GLY A 3 -2.62 8.69 -10.77
CA GLY A 3 -2.23 8.25 -12.13
C GLY A 3 -0.82 7.64 -12.18
N ARG A 4 -0.51 6.94 -13.28
CA ARG A 4 0.80 6.30 -13.50
C ARG A 4 1.99 7.24 -13.35
N GLN A 5 1.85 8.50 -13.80
CA GLN A 5 2.92 9.50 -13.70
C GLN A 5 3.27 9.84 -12.25
N GLU A 6 2.27 10.01 -11.38
CA GLU A 6 2.50 10.36 -9.98
C GLU A 6 3.16 9.20 -9.22
N LEU A 7 2.71 7.97 -9.46
CA LEU A 7 3.35 6.76 -8.91
C LEU A 7 4.81 6.65 -9.37
N THR A 8 5.07 6.88 -10.66
CA THR A 8 6.43 6.85 -11.22
C THR A 8 7.34 7.88 -10.55
N GLN A 9 6.84 9.09 -10.30
CA GLN A 9 7.61 10.12 -9.58
C GLN A 9 7.96 9.70 -8.16
N ARG A 10 7.04 9.04 -7.44
CA ARG A 10 7.32 8.52 -6.08
C ARG A 10 8.34 7.39 -6.10
N PHE A 11 8.27 6.49 -7.09
CA PHE A 11 9.29 5.46 -7.27
C PHE A 11 10.67 6.07 -7.52
N LEU A 12 10.76 7.06 -8.40
CA LEU A 12 12.02 7.76 -8.68
C LEU A 12 12.56 8.48 -7.44
N ALA A 13 11.72 9.19 -6.68
CA ALA A 13 12.13 9.87 -5.46
C ALA A 13 12.70 8.89 -4.42
N SER A 14 12.00 7.77 -4.20
CA SER A 14 12.42 6.73 -3.26
C SER A 14 13.70 6.02 -3.71
N GLU A 15 13.81 5.69 -5.00
CA GLU A 15 14.92 4.93 -5.56
C GLU A 15 16.20 5.76 -5.71
N ALA A 16 16.07 7.02 -6.17
CA ALA A 16 17.18 7.95 -6.29
C ALA A 16 17.57 8.62 -4.96
N LYS A 17 16.72 8.50 -3.92
CA LYS A 17 16.84 9.24 -2.64
C LYS A 17 16.97 10.75 -2.87
N ILE A 18 16.11 11.28 -3.74
CA ILE A 18 16.01 12.71 -4.05
C ILE A 18 14.68 13.20 -3.53
N ASP A 19 14.68 14.41 -2.96
CA ASP A 19 13.47 15.05 -2.45
C ASP A 19 12.38 15.10 -3.53
N SER A 20 11.19 14.59 -3.20
CA SER A 20 10.06 14.51 -4.12
C SER A 20 9.61 15.87 -4.68
N GLN A 21 9.77 16.96 -3.93
CA GLN A 21 9.48 18.32 -4.39
C GLN A 21 10.52 18.79 -5.41
N LYS A 22 11.80 18.44 -5.23
CA LYS A 22 12.84 18.77 -6.20
C LYS A 22 12.58 18.10 -7.55
N ILE A 23 12.21 16.82 -7.55
CA ILE A 23 11.84 16.09 -8.77
C ILE A 23 10.62 16.73 -9.43
N ARG A 24 9.57 17.01 -8.65
CA ARG A 24 8.31 17.59 -9.17
C ARG A 24 8.51 18.97 -9.81
N ARG A 25 9.38 19.80 -9.23
CA ARG A 25 9.66 21.17 -9.71
C ARG A 25 10.78 21.22 -10.75
N GLY A 26 11.47 20.11 -11.02
CA GLY A 26 12.66 20.09 -11.87
C GLY A 26 13.87 20.83 -11.28
N ALA A 27 13.87 21.12 -9.98
CA ALA A 27 14.93 21.85 -9.28
C ALA A 27 16.06 20.90 -8.84
N LEU A 28 16.66 20.22 -9.82
CA LEU A 28 17.69 19.20 -9.61
C LEU A 28 19.09 19.77 -9.77
N GLN A 29 19.99 19.40 -8.86
CA GLN A 29 21.42 19.70 -8.99
C GLN A 29 22.09 18.68 -9.91
N GLU A 30 23.31 18.97 -10.37
CA GLU A 30 24.07 18.08 -11.26
C GLU A 30 24.23 16.66 -10.69
N GLN A 31 24.50 16.54 -9.39
CA GLN A 31 24.57 15.26 -8.69
C GLN A 31 23.22 14.50 -8.65
N ASP A 32 22.10 15.23 -8.63
CA ASP A 32 20.76 14.64 -8.60
C ASP A 32 20.44 13.97 -9.95
N TRP A 33 20.91 14.56 -11.06
CA TRP A 33 20.74 13.98 -12.41
C TRP A 33 21.41 12.62 -12.55
N GLN A 34 22.63 12.45 -12.03
CA GLN A 34 23.33 11.16 -12.06
C GLN A 34 22.57 10.08 -11.28
N ARG A 35 22.07 10.42 -10.09
CA ARG A 35 21.26 9.52 -9.25
C ARG A 35 19.93 9.17 -9.91
N LEU A 36 19.28 10.16 -10.53
CA LEU A 36 18.00 9.97 -11.22
C LEU A 36 18.17 9.07 -12.44
N SER A 37 19.19 9.30 -13.27
CA SER A 37 19.49 8.45 -14.43
C SER A 37 19.72 6.99 -14.02
N SER A 38 20.47 6.78 -12.95
CA SER A 38 20.68 5.44 -12.38
C SER A 38 19.37 4.79 -11.90
N ALA A 39 18.50 5.56 -11.24
CA ALA A 39 17.20 5.07 -10.77
C ALA A 39 16.25 4.74 -11.94
N VAL A 40 16.25 5.55 -13.01
CA VAL A 40 15.47 5.27 -14.23
C VAL A 40 15.90 3.95 -14.85
N GLY A 41 17.21 3.71 -14.99
CA GLY A 41 17.72 2.44 -15.53
C GLY A 41 17.21 1.23 -14.73
N ARG A 42 17.33 1.28 -13.39
CA ARG A 42 16.84 0.20 -12.52
C ARG A 42 15.32 -0.01 -12.60
N LEU A 43 14.54 1.08 -12.63
CA LEU A 43 13.08 1.00 -12.70
C LEU A 43 12.56 0.56 -14.07
N ALA A 44 13.28 0.87 -15.15
CA ALA A 44 12.92 0.45 -16.50
C ALA A 44 13.01 -1.07 -16.69
N GLU A 45 13.96 -1.71 -16.01
CA GLU A 45 14.14 -3.17 -16.02
C GLU A 45 13.28 -3.90 -14.96
N ALA A 46 12.67 -3.16 -14.03
CA ALA A 46 11.87 -3.75 -12.97
C ALA A 46 10.56 -4.34 -13.53
N PRO A 47 10.17 -5.57 -13.14
CA PRO A 47 8.94 -6.21 -13.60
C PRO A 47 7.68 -5.65 -12.89
N ILE A 48 7.47 -4.34 -12.99
CA ILE A 48 6.37 -3.61 -12.38
C ILE A 48 5.39 -3.20 -13.48
N PHE A 49 4.15 -3.67 -13.38
CA PHE A 49 3.08 -3.34 -14.32
C PHE A 49 2.07 -2.46 -13.60
N ILE A 50 1.87 -1.24 -14.11
CA ILE A 50 0.92 -0.27 -13.54
C ILE A 50 -0.30 -0.21 -14.45
N ASP A 51 -1.47 -0.36 -13.85
CA ASP A 51 -2.77 -0.15 -14.49
C ASP A 51 -3.51 0.97 -13.74
N ASP A 52 -3.61 2.13 -14.37
CA ASP A 52 -4.30 3.31 -13.83
C ASP A 52 -5.67 3.54 -14.50
N SER A 53 -6.24 2.49 -15.11
CA SER A 53 -7.59 2.54 -15.68
C SER A 53 -8.60 2.95 -14.60
N PRO A 54 -9.35 4.05 -14.77
CA PRO A 54 -10.37 4.45 -13.79
C PRO A 54 -11.51 3.43 -13.76
N ASN A 55 -12.11 3.22 -12.58
CA ASN A 55 -13.27 2.34 -12.39
C ASN A 55 -13.08 0.89 -12.87
N ILE A 56 -11.86 0.35 -12.81
CA ILE A 56 -11.61 -1.05 -13.19
C ILE A 56 -12.48 -2.00 -12.37
N THR A 57 -13.20 -2.87 -13.07
CA THR A 57 -14.00 -3.92 -12.42
C THR A 57 -13.10 -5.06 -11.96
N LEU A 58 -13.55 -5.81 -10.95
CA LEU A 58 -12.81 -6.98 -10.49
C LEU A 58 -12.60 -8.03 -11.59
N MET A 59 -13.58 -8.18 -12.50
CA MET A 59 -13.49 -9.11 -13.62
C MET A 59 -12.38 -8.71 -14.60
N GLU A 60 -12.30 -7.43 -14.95
CA GLU A 60 -11.23 -6.90 -15.81
C GLU A 60 -9.86 -7.05 -15.15
N MET A 61 -9.75 -6.70 -13.86
CA MET A 61 -8.52 -6.87 -13.10
C MET A 61 -8.06 -8.34 -13.11
N ARG A 62 -8.96 -9.28 -12.83
CA ARG A 62 -8.69 -10.73 -12.86
C ARG A 62 -8.24 -11.19 -14.24
N ALA A 63 -8.90 -10.71 -15.31
CA ALA A 63 -8.52 -11.05 -16.68
C ALA A 63 -7.11 -10.54 -17.05
N LYS A 64 -6.78 -9.31 -16.67
CA LYS A 64 -5.43 -8.74 -16.87
C LYS A 64 -4.37 -9.51 -16.09
N CYS A 65 -4.64 -9.83 -14.81
CA CYS A 65 -3.73 -10.60 -13.97
C CYS A 65 -3.50 -12.02 -14.50
N ARG A 66 -4.55 -12.73 -14.94
CA ARG A 66 -4.42 -14.05 -15.58
C ARG A 66 -3.54 -14.00 -16.83
N ARG A 67 -3.75 -13.01 -17.69
CA ARG A 67 -2.94 -12.82 -18.90
C ARG A 67 -1.48 -12.56 -18.56
N LEU A 68 -1.19 -11.83 -17.48
CA LEU A 68 0.18 -11.58 -17.03
C LEU A 68 0.81 -12.83 -16.39
N LYS A 69 0.07 -13.59 -15.57
CA LYS A 69 0.51 -14.88 -15.00
C LYS A 69 0.84 -15.88 -16.11
N ALA A 70 0.03 -15.96 -17.16
CA ALA A 70 0.28 -16.84 -18.31
C ALA A 70 1.57 -16.53 -19.07
N LYS A 71 2.06 -15.28 -19.00
CA LYS A 71 3.37 -14.87 -19.55
C LYS A 71 4.53 -15.13 -18.58
N GLY A 72 4.28 -15.72 -17.40
CA GLY A 72 5.27 -15.98 -16.35
C GLY A 72 5.65 -14.75 -15.50
N GLY A 73 4.93 -13.63 -15.64
CA GLY A 73 5.36 -12.33 -15.09
C GLY A 73 4.70 -11.88 -13.79
N LEU A 74 3.80 -12.66 -13.18
CA LEU A 74 3.04 -12.22 -12.01
C LEU A 74 3.48 -12.91 -10.72
N GLY A 75 4.10 -12.15 -9.82
CA GLY A 75 4.48 -12.62 -8.48
C GLY A 75 3.63 -12.04 -7.33
N MET A 76 2.95 -10.91 -7.56
CA MET A 76 2.14 -10.22 -6.56
C MET A 76 1.15 -9.26 -7.23
N VAL A 77 0.00 -9.03 -6.61
CA VAL A 77 -0.96 -7.99 -7.02
C VAL A 77 -1.09 -6.96 -5.90
N ILE A 78 -1.01 -5.67 -6.24
CA ILE A 78 -1.25 -4.56 -5.31
C ILE A 78 -2.48 -3.78 -5.79
N VAL A 79 -3.43 -3.53 -4.88
CA VAL A 79 -4.66 -2.76 -5.15
C VAL A 79 -4.67 -1.49 -4.30
N ASP A 80 -4.72 -0.32 -4.95
CA ASP A 80 -4.75 1.00 -4.33
C ASP A 80 -6.01 1.79 -4.78
N TYR A 81 -7.07 1.88 -3.98
CA TYR A 81 -7.39 1.17 -2.73
C TYR A 81 -8.80 0.58 -2.85
N LEU A 82 -9.14 -0.39 -1.99
CA LEU A 82 -10.34 -1.23 -2.14
C LEU A 82 -11.63 -0.44 -2.33
N GLN A 83 -11.78 0.67 -1.61
CA GLN A 83 -13.00 1.45 -1.60
C GLN A 83 -13.22 2.26 -2.90
N LEU A 84 -12.33 2.20 -3.89
CA LEU A 84 -12.58 2.71 -5.24
C LEU A 84 -13.09 1.63 -6.20
N MET A 85 -13.03 0.36 -5.81
CA MET A 85 -13.54 -0.73 -6.62
C MET A 85 -15.07 -0.77 -6.56
N GLN A 86 -15.65 -1.11 -7.70
CA GLN A 86 -17.08 -1.33 -7.85
C GLN A 86 -17.37 -2.83 -7.80
N GLY A 87 -18.38 -3.19 -7.02
CA GLY A 87 -18.93 -4.52 -6.97
C GLY A 87 -19.62 -4.89 -8.29
N PRO A 88 -19.84 -6.20 -8.53
CA PRO A 88 -20.50 -6.69 -9.75
C PRO A 88 -21.98 -6.27 -9.84
N ARG A 89 -22.59 -5.85 -8.73
CA ARG A 89 -23.97 -5.33 -8.68
C ARG A 89 -23.97 -3.96 -8.02
N LYS A 90 -24.85 -3.07 -8.47
CA LYS A 90 -25.21 -1.87 -7.72
C LYS A 90 -25.95 -2.31 -6.47
N THR A 91 -25.24 -2.33 -5.34
CA THR A 91 -25.80 -2.64 -4.02
C THR A 91 -26.02 -1.32 -3.29
N GLU A 92 -27.18 -1.13 -2.67
CA GLU A 92 -27.43 0.08 -1.86
C GLU A 92 -26.58 0.10 -0.57
N ASN A 93 -26.12 -1.07 -0.13
CA ASN A 93 -25.29 -1.24 1.05
C ASN A 93 -23.81 -1.39 0.69
N ARG A 94 -23.03 -0.34 0.94
CA ARG A 94 -21.58 -0.32 0.72
C ARG A 94 -20.84 -1.41 1.51
N GLN A 95 -21.30 -1.76 2.71
CA GLN A 95 -20.65 -2.80 3.53
C GLN A 95 -20.72 -4.18 2.84
N GLN A 96 -21.85 -4.47 2.21
CA GLN A 96 -22.02 -5.70 1.45
C GLN A 96 -21.14 -5.70 0.21
N GLU A 97 -21.05 -4.58 -0.50
CA GLU A 97 -20.18 -4.43 -1.67
C GLU A 97 -18.71 -4.66 -1.33
N VAL A 98 -18.21 -4.05 -0.25
CA VAL A 98 -16.84 -4.27 0.22
C VAL A 98 -16.62 -5.72 0.64
N SER A 99 -17.63 -6.37 1.22
CA SER A 99 -17.57 -7.79 1.57
C SER A 99 -17.47 -8.70 0.34
N GLU A 100 -18.18 -8.38 -0.74
CA GLU A 100 -18.08 -9.08 -2.02
C GLU A 100 -16.71 -8.90 -2.67
N ILE A 101 -16.19 -7.65 -2.68
CA ILE A 101 -14.85 -7.33 -3.19
C ILE A 101 -13.78 -8.10 -2.41
N SER A 102 -13.83 -8.05 -1.08
CA SER A 102 -12.92 -8.77 -0.17
C SER A 102 -12.83 -10.25 -0.51
N ARG A 103 -13.99 -10.93 -0.54
CA ARG A 103 -14.07 -12.36 -0.83
C ARG A 103 -13.52 -12.68 -2.22
N ALA A 104 -13.85 -11.85 -3.19
CA ALA A 104 -13.48 -12.13 -4.57
C ALA A 104 -11.99 -11.86 -4.84
N LEU A 105 -11.35 -10.94 -4.11
CA LEU A 105 -9.90 -10.80 -4.05
C LEU A 105 -9.22 -12.00 -3.39
N LYS A 106 -9.78 -12.53 -2.31
CA LYS A 106 -9.28 -13.77 -1.68
C LYS A 106 -9.34 -14.97 -2.63
N ILE A 107 -10.44 -15.09 -3.39
CA ILE A 107 -10.59 -16.10 -4.44
C ILE A 107 -9.53 -15.89 -5.54
N MET A 108 -9.36 -14.66 -6.00
CA MET A 108 -8.35 -14.33 -7.01
C MET A 108 -6.93 -14.67 -6.55
N ALA A 109 -6.58 -14.35 -5.30
CA ALA A 109 -5.29 -14.69 -4.70
C ALA A 109 -5.03 -16.20 -4.72
N ARG A 110 -6.04 -17.00 -4.35
CA ARG A 110 -5.94 -18.47 -4.37
C ARG A 110 -5.82 -19.04 -5.77
N GLU A 111 -6.62 -18.53 -6.70
CA GLU A 111 -6.61 -19.01 -8.08
C GLU A 111 -5.33 -18.63 -8.83
N LEU A 112 -4.84 -17.40 -8.63
CA LEU A 112 -3.60 -16.94 -9.20
C LEU A 112 -2.39 -17.41 -8.41
N GLU A 113 -2.56 -18.03 -7.24
CA GLU A 113 -1.48 -18.51 -6.36
C GLU A 113 -0.41 -17.43 -6.11
N VAL A 114 -0.83 -16.17 -5.98
CA VAL A 114 0.04 -15.04 -5.69
C VAL A 114 -0.52 -14.23 -4.52
N PRO A 115 0.33 -13.59 -3.71
CA PRO A 115 -0.12 -12.64 -2.72
C PRO A 115 -0.87 -11.48 -3.36
N VAL A 116 -1.99 -11.10 -2.74
CA VAL A 116 -2.75 -9.90 -3.07
C VAL A 116 -2.70 -8.97 -1.88
N LEU A 117 -2.05 -7.83 -2.05
CA LEU A 117 -1.99 -6.75 -1.05
C LEU A 117 -2.98 -5.66 -1.45
N CYS A 118 -3.80 -5.23 -0.50
CA CYS A 118 -4.79 -4.20 -0.74
C CYS A 118 -4.68 -3.12 0.31
N ALA A 119 -4.63 -1.87 -0.13
CA ALA A 119 -4.82 -0.74 0.76
C ALA A 119 -6.31 -0.62 1.09
N SER A 120 -6.61 -0.35 2.35
CA SER A 120 -7.97 -0.09 2.83
C SER A 120 -7.95 1.14 3.71
N GLN A 121 -8.92 2.02 3.50
CA GLN A 121 -9.15 3.14 4.41
C GLN A 121 -9.80 2.66 5.72
N LEU A 122 -9.48 3.36 6.80
CA LEU A 122 -10.04 3.12 8.12
C LEU A 122 -11.22 4.05 8.39
N ASN A 123 -12.11 3.62 9.28
CA ASN A 123 -13.13 4.50 9.82
C ASN A 123 -12.49 5.66 10.60
N ARG A 124 -13.04 6.87 10.47
CA ARG A 124 -12.56 8.07 11.17
C ARG A 124 -12.67 8.00 12.69
N GLY A 125 -13.37 7.00 13.22
CA GLY A 125 -13.49 6.73 14.66
C GLY A 125 -12.13 6.66 15.38
N VAL A 126 -11.09 6.19 14.70
CA VAL A 126 -9.71 6.14 15.22
C VAL A 126 -9.18 7.52 15.62
N GLU A 127 -9.59 8.60 14.94
CA GLU A 127 -9.09 9.97 15.17
C GLU A 127 -9.59 10.53 16.52
N PHE A 128 -10.72 10.05 17.02
CA PHE A 128 -11.34 10.52 18.26
C PHE A 128 -10.87 9.77 19.51
N ARG A 129 -10.10 8.69 19.35
CA ARG A 129 -9.54 7.93 20.47
C ARG A 129 -8.33 8.65 21.06
N ALA A 130 -8.11 8.44 22.36
CA ALA A 130 -6.90 8.91 23.03
C ALA A 130 -5.66 8.27 22.40
N ASP A 131 -5.64 6.94 22.32
CA ASP A 131 -4.68 6.19 21.51
C ASP A 131 -5.22 6.04 20.07
N LYS A 132 -4.51 6.66 19.14
CA LYS A 132 -4.82 6.70 17.71
C LYS A 132 -4.21 5.53 16.93
N ARG A 133 -3.60 4.56 17.61
CA ARG A 133 -3.17 3.31 16.96
C ARG A 133 -4.39 2.54 16.44
N PRO A 134 -4.41 2.21 15.13
CA PRO A 134 -5.50 1.45 14.56
C PRO A 134 -5.61 0.02 15.13
N MET A 135 -6.83 -0.48 15.19
CA MET A 135 -7.18 -1.84 15.59
C MET A 135 -8.15 -2.46 14.58
N LEU A 136 -8.35 -3.78 14.65
CA LEU A 136 -9.24 -4.51 13.74
C LEU A 136 -10.65 -3.91 13.70
N GLY A 137 -11.17 -3.43 14.84
CA GLY A 137 -12.45 -2.74 14.93
C GLY A 137 -12.56 -1.45 14.10
N ASP A 138 -11.45 -0.86 13.66
CA ASP A 138 -11.48 0.32 12.77
C ASP A 138 -11.78 -0.07 11.31
N LEU A 139 -11.75 -1.36 10.98
CA LEU A 139 -12.22 -1.91 9.70
C LEU A 139 -13.74 -2.16 9.68
N ARG A 140 -14.51 -1.78 10.72
CA ARG A 140 -15.88 -2.26 10.99
C ARG A 140 -16.92 -2.01 9.90
N GLU A 141 -16.72 -1.06 8.98
CA GLU A 141 -17.55 -0.96 7.75
C GLU A 141 -17.30 -2.12 6.76
N SER A 142 -16.42 -3.05 7.13
CA SER A 142 -15.84 -4.07 6.29
C SER A 142 -15.40 -5.27 7.14
N GLY A 143 -16.27 -5.76 8.04
CA GLY A 143 -15.96 -6.94 8.87
C GLY A 143 -15.54 -8.17 8.06
N ALA A 144 -15.97 -8.27 6.79
CA ALA A 144 -15.47 -9.27 5.85
C ALA A 144 -13.98 -9.14 5.52
N LEU A 145 -13.41 -7.92 5.46
CA LEU A 145 -11.96 -7.73 5.25
C LEU A 145 -11.17 -8.35 6.38
N GLU A 146 -11.59 -8.13 7.63
CA GLU A 146 -10.96 -8.77 8.77
C GLU A 146 -11.03 -10.29 8.63
N GLN A 147 -12.19 -10.85 8.29
CA GLN A 147 -12.37 -12.31 8.20
C GLN A 147 -11.60 -12.94 7.04
N ASP A 148 -11.70 -12.39 5.84
CA ASP A 148 -11.14 -12.95 4.61
C ASP A 148 -9.62 -12.81 4.54
N ALA A 149 -9.05 -11.74 5.11
CA ALA A 149 -7.62 -11.50 5.08
C ALA A 149 -6.83 -12.58 5.84
N ASP A 150 -5.70 -12.99 5.26
CA ASP A 150 -4.73 -13.84 5.97
C ASP A 150 -3.86 -13.03 6.93
N MET A 151 -3.59 -11.78 6.59
CA MET A 151 -2.81 -10.84 7.39
C MET A 151 -3.44 -9.46 7.32
N VAL A 152 -3.47 -8.74 8.45
CA VAL A 152 -3.88 -7.34 8.53
C VAL A 152 -2.74 -6.57 9.18
N MET A 153 -2.28 -5.54 8.49
CA MET A 153 -1.23 -4.65 8.96
C MET A 153 -1.76 -3.21 8.96
N PHE A 154 -1.51 -2.49 10.05
CA PHE A 154 -1.76 -1.05 10.12
C PHE A 154 -0.45 -0.29 10.13
N ILE A 155 -0.48 0.91 9.56
CA ILE A 155 0.63 1.86 9.63
C ILE A 155 0.20 2.97 10.58
N TYR A 156 0.99 3.21 11.62
CA TYR A 156 0.82 4.31 12.55
C TYR A 156 2.08 5.17 12.60
N ARG A 157 1.91 6.49 12.65
CA ARG A 157 3.01 7.46 12.77
C ARG A 157 2.63 8.48 13.82
N ASP A 158 3.31 8.42 14.95
CA ASP A 158 3.01 9.28 16.11
C ASP A 158 3.20 10.77 15.77
N GLU A 159 4.24 11.09 15.01
CA GLU A 159 4.55 12.47 14.56
C GLU A 159 3.45 13.12 13.72
N VAL A 160 2.52 12.35 13.14
CA VAL A 160 1.37 12.90 12.39
C VAL A 160 0.34 13.52 13.35
N TYR A 161 0.26 13.02 14.58
CA TYR A 161 -0.72 13.44 15.58
C TYR A 161 -0.12 14.30 16.69
N ASN A 162 1.18 14.13 16.96
CA ASN A 162 1.89 14.80 18.03
C ASN A 162 3.08 15.58 17.47
N THR A 163 3.05 16.91 17.53
CA THR A 163 4.13 17.76 17.00
C THR A 163 5.45 17.53 17.70
N ASP A 164 5.44 17.24 19.00
CA ASP A 164 6.63 17.05 19.83
C ASP A 164 7.01 15.57 20.00
N SER A 165 6.55 14.70 19.08
CA SER A 165 6.85 13.28 19.13
C SER A 165 8.36 13.00 19.19
N GLU A 166 8.77 12.17 20.14
CA GLU A 166 10.15 11.66 20.22
C GLU A 166 10.43 10.63 19.12
N ALA A 167 9.39 10.05 18.51
CA ALA A 167 9.45 9.06 17.44
C ALA A 167 9.38 9.68 16.04
N ARG A 168 9.91 10.90 15.88
CA ARG A 168 9.96 11.60 14.57
C ARG A 168 10.74 10.78 13.54
N GLY A 169 10.16 10.67 12.34
CA GLY A 169 10.70 9.82 11.28
C GLY A 169 10.58 8.32 11.55
N GLU A 170 9.85 7.88 12.58
CA GLU A 170 9.50 6.47 12.78
C GLU A 170 8.06 6.19 12.31
N ALA A 171 7.86 4.95 11.88
CA ALA A 171 6.54 4.39 11.61
C ALA A 171 6.42 3.01 12.26
N GLU A 172 5.26 2.79 12.84
CA GLU A 172 4.84 1.52 13.41
C GLU A 172 4.06 0.73 12.36
N LEU A 173 4.56 -0.45 12.01
CA LEU A 173 3.82 -1.46 11.26
C LEU A 173 3.24 -2.47 12.27
N ILE A 174 1.95 -2.31 12.54
CA ILE A 174 1.21 -3.12 13.52
C ILE A 174 0.60 -4.32 12.79
N ILE A 175 1.16 -5.51 12.99
CA ILE A 175 0.60 -6.77 12.49
C ILE A 175 -0.53 -7.19 13.43
N ALA A 176 -1.74 -6.71 13.14
CA ALA A 176 -2.92 -6.92 13.98
C ALA A 176 -3.57 -8.30 13.79
N LYS A 177 -3.38 -8.91 12.62
CA LYS A 177 -3.83 -10.28 12.33
C LYS A 177 -2.78 -11.00 11.50
N HIS A 178 -2.52 -12.26 11.82
CA HIS A 178 -1.69 -13.14 11.01
C HIS A 178 -2.16 -14.59 11.18
N ARG A 179 -2.73 -15.21 10.13
CA ARG A 179 -3.25 -16.58 10.22
C ARG A 179 -2.17 -17.64 10.44
N ASN A 180 -0.95 -17.40 9.94
CA ASN A 180 0.14 -18.37 9.88
C ASN A 180 1.39 -17.95 10.66
N GLY A 181 1.26 -17.03 11.62
CA GLY A 181 2.41 -16.56 12.37
C GLY A 181 2.04 -15.53 13.44
N PRO A 182 3.05 -14.91 14.08
CA PRO A 182 2.81 -14.00 15.17
C PRO A 182 2.21 -12.67 14.69
N THR A 183 1.36 -12.10 15.54
CA THR A 183 1.04 -10.67 15.55
C THR A 183 2.15 -9.90 16.26
N GLY A 184 2.18 -8.58 16.11
CA GLY A 184 3.17 -7.76 16.81
C GLY A 184 3.43 -6.42 16.16
N LEU A 185 4.44 -5.74 16.67
CA LEU A 185 4.85 -4.41 16.23
C LEU A 185 6.22 -4.47 15.56
N VAL A 186 6.33 -3.94 14.35
CA VAL A 186 7.60 -3.72 13.66
C VAL A 186 7.81 -2.22 13.51
N ARG A 187 8.94 -1.71 14.00
CA ARG A 187 9.32 -0.31 13.80
C ARG A 187 10.14 -0.15 12.52
N LEU A 188 9.81 0.88 11.76
CA LEU A 188 10.44 1.25 10.49
C LEU A 188 10.81 2.73 10.55
N ALA A 189 11.84 3.13 9.83
CA ALA A 189 12.10 4.54 9.57
C ALA A 189 11.23 4.98 8.38
N PHE A 190 10.65 6.18 8.45
CA PHE A 190 9.93 6.81 7.35
C PHE A 190 10.61 8.12 6.95
N MET A 191 11.25 8.11 5.78
CA MET A 191 11.92 9.27 5.20
C MET A 191 10.90 10.06 4.38
N ASN A 192 10.21 11.00 5.03
CA ASN A 192 9.15 11.83 4.43
C ASN A 192 9.54 12.42 3.07
N GLN A 193 10.74 13.00 2.98
CA GLN A 193 11.25 13.67 1.78
C GLN A 193 11.36 12.75 0.55
N TYR A 194 11.52 11.44 0.77
CA TYR A 194 11.68 10.43 -0.27
C TYR A 194 10.45 9.51 -0.40
N THR A 195 9.41 9.71 0.42
CA THR A 195 8.27 8.78 0.53
C THR A 195 8.70 7.32 0.72
N LYS A 196 9.68 7.08 1.60
CA LYS A 196 10.38 5.80 1.70
C LYS A 196 10.34 5.24 3.13
N PHE A 197 9.89 4.00 3.25
CA PHE A 197 10.11 3.19 4.45
C PHE A 197 11.48 2.50 4.38
N ALA A 198 12.17 2.42 5.51
CA ALA A 198 13.45 1.73 5.63
C ALA A 198 13.50 0.93 6.94
N SER A 199 14.31 -0.14 6.94
CA SER A 199 14.57 -0.90 8.15
C SER A 199 15.38 -0.06 9.15
N ILE A 200 15.01 -0.11 10.42
CA ILE A 200 15.81 0.43 11.52
C ILE A 200 16.79 -0.67 11.92
N ALA A 201 18.09 -0.36 11.98
CA ALA A 201 19.08 -1.29 12.49
C ALA A 201 18.73 -1.66 13.93
N ARG A 202 18.39 -2.94 14.19
CA ARG A 202 18.28 -3.44 15.54
C ARG A 202 19.69 -3.64 16.07
N SER A 203 20.15 -2.77 16.96
CA SER A 203 21.26 -3.11 17.85
C SER A 203 20.84 -4.37 18.59
N HIS A 204 21.41 -5.52 18.24
CA HIS A 204 21.23 -6.74 19.01
C HIS A 204 21.94 -6.50 20.34
N SER A 205 21.17 -6.26 21.39
CA SER A 205 21.59 -6.38 22.79
C SER A 205 21.35 -7.80 23.26
#